data_AF-A0A2V2DJQ9-F1
#
_entry.id   AF-A0A2V2DJQ9-F1
#
_cell.length_a   1.000
_cell.length_b   1.000
_cell.length_c   1.000
_cell.angle_alpha   90.00
_cell.angle_beta   90.00
_cell.angle_gamma   90.00
#
_symmetry.space_group_name_H-M   'P 1'
#
loop_
_entity.id
_entity.type
_entity.pdbx_description
1 polymer ?
#
loop_
_entity_poly.entity_id
_entity_poly.type
_entity_poly.pdbx_seq_one_letter_code
_entity_poly.pdbx_strand_id
1 'polypeptide(L)'
;MKPEQESLERCLRDCGFDEKVSLQCMKCVRNECKADLLCLLNRQRKKLMDQLHAAQRNVDILDYMIRAVESGEAWMGEESSPASDDSAAKGEETQTEV
;
A
#
# COMPACT_ATOMS: atom_id res chain seq x y z
N MET A 1 29.41 21.81 -16.28
CA MET A 1 28.90 21.30 -15.00
C MET A 1 29.70 20.05 -14.63
N LYS A 2 29.83 19.70 -13.33
CA LYS A 2 30.65 18.54 -12.92
C LYS A 2 29.91 17.23 -13.25
N PRO A 3 30.57 16.22 -13.86
CA PRO A 3 29.91 14.98 -14.30
C PRO A 3 29.26 14.18 -13.16
N GLU A 4 29.76 14.33 -11.94
CA GLU A 4 29.22 13.73 -10.71
C GLU A 4 27.78 14.19 -10.40
N GLN A 5 27.44 15.42 -10.78
CA GLN A 5 26.15 16.02 -10.48
C GLN A 5 25.06 15.57 -11.47
N GLU A 6 25.41 15.37 -12.74
CA GLU A 6 24.53 14.77 -13.75
C GLU A 6 24.25 13.29 -13.47
N SER A 7 25.26 12.56 -12.98
CA SER A 7 25.11 11.18 -12.53
C SER A 7 24.09 11.06 -11.40
N LEU A 8 24.20 11.92 -10.38
CA LEU A 8 23.28 11.92 -9.25
C LEU A 8 21.84 12.25 -9.66
N GLU A 9 21.63 13.26 -10.50
CA GLU A 9 20.28 13.63 -10.93
C GLU A 9 19.58 12.50 -11.69
N ARG A 10 20.32 11.77 -12.55
CA ARG A 10 19.80 10.59 -13.23
C ARG A 10 19.44 9.49 -12.23
N CYS A 11 20.33 9.17 -11.29
CA CYS A 11 20.03 8.18 -10.25
C CYS A 11 18.78 8.55 -9.43
N LEU A 12 18.63 9.82 -9.04
CA LEU A 12 17.44 10.28 -8.30
C LEU A 12 16.16 10.12 -9.15
N ARG A 13 16.22 10.42 -10.45
CA ARG A 13 15.10 10.23 -11.38
C ARG A 13 14.74 8.76 -11.53
N ASP A 14 15.73 7.91 -11.77
CA ASP A 14 15.55 6.46 -12.00
C ASP A 14 15.02 5.75 -10.75
N CYS A 15 15.39 6.23 -9.56
CA CYS A 15 14.84 5.74 -8.29
C CYS A 15 13.46 6.33 -7.96
N GLY A 16 12.87 7.16 -8.82
CA GLY A 16 11.52 7.71 -8.64
C GLY A 16 11.41 8.75 -7.52
N PHE A 17 12.46 9.54 -7.30
CA PHE A 17 12.38 10.68 -6.39
C PHE A 17 11.49 11.78 -6.99
N ASP A 18 10.64 12.36 -6.16
CA ASP A 18 9.86 13.55 -6.55
C ASP A 18 10.82 14.72 -6.81
N GLU A 19 10.48 15.58 -7.77
CA GLU A 19 11.33 16.70 -8.20
C GLU A 19 11.77 17.60 -7.03
N LYS A 20 10.86 17.86 -6.07
CA LYS A 20 11.15 18.62 -4.86
C LYS A 20 12.21 17.95 -3.97
N VAL A 21 12.17 16.62 -3.84
CA VAL A 21 13.11 15.85 -3.02
C VAL A 21 14.45 15.73 -3.74
N SER A 22 14.43 15.56 -5.07
CA SER A 22 15.65 15.55 -5.89
C SER A 22 16.44 16.86 -5.75
N LEU A 23 15.74 18.01 -5.77
CA LEU A 23 16.37 19.31 -5.51
C LEU A 23 16.95 19.42 -4.10
N GLN A 24 16.30 18.84 -3.09
CA GLN A 24 16.83 18.80 -1.71
C GLN A 24 18.11 17.95 -1.64
N CYS A 25 18.12 16.75 -2.23
CA CYS A 25 19.32 15.90 -2.29
C CYS A 25 20.50 16.64 -2.93
N MET A 26 20.25 17.34 -4.05
CA MET A 26 21.27 18.13 -4.76
C MET A 26 21.81 19.29 -3.90
N LYS A 27 20.95 19.94 -3.11
CA LYS A 27 21.37 20.96 -2.14
C LYS A 27 22.20 20.36 -1.01
N CYS A 28 21.80 19.21 -0.45
CA CYS A 28 22.56 18.53 0.60
C CYS A 28 23.96 18.13 0.13
N VAL A 29 24.12 17.68 -1.12
CA VAL A 29 25.44 17.39 -1.69
C VAL A 29 26.30 18.65 -1.83
N ARG A 30 25.71 19.76 -2.29
CA ARG A 30 26.43 21.04 -2.41
C ARG A 30 26.88 21.60 -1.07
N ASN A 31 26.08 21.41 -0.03
CA ASN A 31 26.31 21.94 1.32
C ASN A 31 27.00 20.93 2.24
N GLU A 32 27.43 19.77 1.72
CA GLU A 32 28.06 18.67 2.47
C GLU A 32 27.22 18.12 3.66
N CYS A 33 25.90 18.29 3.60
CA CYS A 33 24.95 17.82 4.61
C CYS A 33 24.68 16.31 4.47
N LYS A 34 25.65 15.48 4.85
CA LYS A 34 25.58 14.01 4.69
C LYS A 34 24.42 13.36 5.45
N ALA A 35 24.11 13.82 6.65
CA ALA A 35 23.05 13.24 7.49
C ALA A 35 21.67 13.38 6.83
N ASP A 36 21.36 14.58 6.32
CA ASP A 36 20.10 14.87 5.64
C ASP A 36 20.00 14.06 4.34
N LEU A 37 21.08 13.99 3.57
CA LEU A 37 21.12 13.18 2.35
C LEU A 37 20.83 11.70 2.66
N LEU A 38 21.47 11.13 3.67
CA LEU A 38 21.21 9.74 4.09
C LEU A 38 19.77 9.53 4.54
N CYS A 39 19.18 10.50 5.23
CA CYS A 39 17.77 10.46 5.62
C CYS A 39 16.85 10.39 4.39
N LEU A 40 17.05 11.28 3.41
CA LEU A 40 16.27 11.33 2.18
C LEU A 40 16.39 10.04 1.36
N LEU A 41 17.61 9.51 1.20
CA LEU A 41 17.86 8.27 0.49
C LEU A 41 17.20 7.06 1.18
N ASN A 42 17.34 6.94 2.51
CA ASN A 42 16.70 5.85 3.27
C ASN A 42 15.17 5.92 3.21
N ARG A 43 14.60 7.12 3.22
CA ARG A 43 13.15 7.30 3.06
C ARG A 43 12.67 6.77 1.71
N GLN A 44 13.38 7.10 0.62
CA GLN A 44 13.01 6.57 -0.70
C GLN A 44 13.18 5.06 -0.77
N ARG A 45 14.27 4.50 -0.22
CA ARG A 45 14.47 3.06 -0.13
C ARG A 45 13.28 2.38 0.57
N LYS A 46 12.82 2.93 1.71
CA LYS A 46 11.66 2.38 2.42
C LYS A 46 10.41 2.40 1.56
N LYS A 47 10.11 3.51 0.88
CA LYS A 47 8.97 3.63 -0.04
C LYS A 47 9.00 2.56 -1.14
N LEU A 48 10.18 2.34 -1.75
CA LEU A 48 10.34 1.32 -2.79
C LEU A 48 10.13 -0.09 -2.24
N MET A 49 10.61 -0.39 -1.03
CA MET A 49 10.37 -1.68 -0.38
C MET A 49 8.89 -1.88 -0.04
N ASP A 50 8.20 -0.85 0.44
CA ASP A 50 6.76 -0.92 0.71
C ASP A 50 5.96 -1.21 -0.57
N GLN A 51 6.34 -0.58 -1.69
CA GLN A 51 5.74 -0.83 -3.01
C GLN A 51 6.04 -2.25 -3.52
N LEU A 52 7.29 -2.72 -3.36
CA LEU A 52 7.68 -4.08 -3.72
C LEU A 52 6.87 -5.12 -2.93
N HIS A 53 6.75 -4.94 -1.61
CA HIS A 53 5.96 -5.84 -0.78
C HIS A 53 4.47 -5.81 -1.14
N ALA A 54 3.92 -4.65 -1.53
CA ALA A 54 2.54 -4.57 -2.01
C ALA A 54 2.34 -5.32 -3.33
N ALA A 55 3.26 -5.15 -4.29
CA ALA A 55 3.24 -5.89 -5.54
C ALA A 55 3.36 -7.40 -5.31
N GLN A 56 4.26 -7.83 -4.41
CA GLN A 56 4.41 -9.23 -4.05
C GLN A 56 3.12 -9.83 -3.51
N ARG A 57 2.45 -9.14 -2.56
CA ARG A 57 1.15 -9.61 -2.04
C ARG A 57 0.11 -9.79 -3.14
N ASN A 58 0.06 -8.88 -4.10
CA ASN A 58 -0.87 -9.00 -5.22
C ASN A 58 -0.54 -10.19 -6.11
N VAL A 59 0.75 -10.45 -6.36
CA VAL A 59 1.21 -11.64 -7.09
C VAL A 59 0.84 -12.91 -6.33
N ASP A 60 1.06 -12.97 -5.02
CA ASP A 60 0.71 -14.14 -4.19
C ASP A 60 -0.79 -14.46 -4.25
N ILE A 61 -1.64 -13.42 -4.24
CA ILE A 61 -3.09 -13.56 -4.42
C ILE A 61 -3.39 -14.11 -5.82
N LEU A 62 -2.80 -13.54 -6.87
CA LEU A 62 -2.98 -14.00 -8.26
C LEU A 62 -2.57 -15.46 -8.43
N ASP A 63 -1.42 -15.85 -7.88
CA ASP A 63 -0.92 -17.22 -7.91
C ASP A 63 -1.89 -18.19 -7.21
N TYR A 64 -2.46 -17.78 -6.08
CA TYR A 64 -3.52 -18.54 -5.43
C TYR A 64 -4.75 -18.70 -6.35
N MET A 65 -5.16 -17.63 -7.06
CA MET A 65 -6.29 -17.72 -8.00
C MET A 65 -6.05 -18.68 -9.13
N ILE A 66 -4.87 -18.60 -9.73
CA ILE A 66 -4.47 -19.46 -10.82
C ILE A 66 -4.52 -20.93 -10.36
N ARG A 67 -3.92 -21.25 -9.20
CA ARG A 67 -3.91 -22.63 -8.67
C ARG A 67 -5.30 -23.17 -8.37
N ALA A 68 -6.19 -22.37 -7.79
CA ALA A 68 -7.55 -22.82 -7.50
C ALA A 68 -8.36 -23.06 -8.79
N VAL A 69 -8.19 -22.22 -9.82
CA VAL A 69 -8.78 -22.47 -11.14
C VAL A 69 -8.20 -23.74 -11.80
N GLU A 70 -6.89 -23.94 -11.73
CA GLU A 70 -6.21 -25.11 -12.30
C GLU A 70 -6.61 -26.43 -11.63
N SER A 71 -6.88 -26.41 -10.32
CA SER A 71 -7.27 -27.59 -9.54
C SER A 71 -8.77 -27.92 -9.62
N GLY A 72 -9.58 -27.04 -10.21
CA GLY A 72 -11.04 -27.19 -10.26
C GLY A 72 -11.73 -26.93 -8.92
N GLU A 73 -11.01 -26.37 -7.94
CA GLU A 73 -11.59 -25.87 -6.70
C GLU A 73 -12.37 -24.59 -7.03
N ALA A 74 -13.68 -24.63 -6.81
CA ALA A 74 -14.49 -23.43 -6.96
C ALA A 74 -13.91 -22.35 -6.03
N TRP A 75 -13.61 -21.18 -6.60
CA TRP A 75 -13.49 -19.92 -5.89
C TRP A 75 -14.81 -19.62 -5.18
N MET A 76 -15.15 -20.38 -4.14
CA MET A 76 -16.30 -20.09 -3.31
C MET A 76 -15.93 -18.91 -2.44
N GLY A 77 -16.11 -17.72 -3.02
CA GLY A 77 -16.68 -16.65 -2.23
C GLY A 77 -18.02 -17.19 -1.70
N GLU A 78 -18.02 -17.63 -0.45
CA GLU A 78 -19.23 -17.52 0.35
C GLU A 78 -19.62 -16.05 0.31
N GLU A 79 -20.58 -15.71 -0.55
CA GLU A 79 -21.48 -14.63 -0.28
C GLU A 79 -22.04 -14.92 1.11
N SER A 80 -21.53 -14.20 2.11
CA SER A 80 -22.23 -14.02 3.37
C SER A 80 -23.49 -13.22 3.04
N SER A 81 -24.49 -13.94 2.54
CA SER A 81 -25.86 -13.48 2.43
C SER A 81 -26.52 -13.83 3.76
N PRO A 82 -26.85 -12.84 4.62
CA PRO A 82 -27.74 -13.10 5.72
C PRO A 82 -29.13 -13.29 5.12
N ALA A 83 -29.45 -14.53 4.75
CA ALA A 83 -30.82 -14.95 4.58
C ALA A 83 -31.52 -14.81 5.94
N SER A 84 -32.38 -13.80 6.00
CA SER A 84 -33.40 -13.55 6.99
C SER A 84 -34.21 -14.80 7.32
N ASP A 85 -34.50 -15.03 8.59
CA ASP A 85 -35.81 -15.56 9.00
C ASP A 85 -36.22 -15.02 10.38
N ASP A 86 -37.18 -14.10 10.30
CA ASP A 86 -38.41 -13.97 11.08
C ASP A 86 -38.51 -14.68 12.44
N SER A 87 -38.73 -13.90 13.51
CA SER A 87 -39.55 -14.34 14.63
C SER A 87 -40.20 -13.17 15.36
N ALA A 88 -41.44 -12.93 14.95
CA ALA A 88 -42.62 -12.90 15.80
C ALA A 88 -42.77 -11.74 16.80
N ALA A 89 -43.66 -10.84 16.42
CA ALA A 89 -44.44 -9.98 17.29
C ALA A 89 -45.20 -10.76 18.39
N LYS A 90 -45.10 -10.27 19.63
CA LYS A 90 -46.06 -10.37 20.76
C LYS A 90 -45.50 -9.46 21.85
N GLY A 91 -46.23 -8.58 22.53
CA GLY A 91 -47.61 -8.16 22.54
C GLY A 91 -47.66 -6.98 23.54
N GLU A 92 -48.50 -6.01 23.24
CA GLU A 92 -48.82 -4.86 24.10
C GLU A 92 -49.41 -5.34 25.43
N GLU A 93 -48.93 -4.85 26.59
CA GLU A 93 -49.76 -4.58 27.79
C GLU A 93 -49.05 -3.53 28.66
N THR A 94 -49.44 -2.26 28.54
CA THR A 94 -49.21 -1.24 29.57
C THR A 94 -50.55 -0.90 30.21
N GLN A 95 -50.85 -1.57 31.32
CA GLN A 95 -51.98 -1.19 32.16
C GLN A 95 -51.60 0.03 33.00
N THR A 96 -52.33 1.10 32.75
CA THR A 96 -52.45 2.30 33.58
C THR A 96 -53.34 1.95 34.76
N GLU A 97 -52.93 2.27 35.98
CA GLU A 97 -53.85 2.35 37.12
C GLU A 97 -53.60 3.63 37.91
N VAL A 98 -54.72 4.20 38.34
CA VAL A 98 -54.98 5.56 38.85
C VAL A 98 -54.87 5.58 40.36
#